data_AF-A0A7X0A286-F1
#
_entry.id   AF-A0A7X0A286-F1
#
_cell.length_a   1.000
_cell.length_b   1.000
_cell.length_c   1.000
_cell.angle_alpha   90.00
_cell.angle_beta   90.00
_cell.angle_gamma   90.00
#
_symmetry.space_group_name_H-M   'P 1'
#
loop_
_entity.id
_entity.type
_entity.pdbx_description
1 polymer ?
#
loop_
_entity_poly.entity_id
_entity_poly.type
_entity_poly.pdbx_seq_one_letter_code
_entity_poly.pdbx_strand_id
1 'polypeptide(L)'
;MGAILGLGYSFYKKPVYNATCTFVLEESGKGGGIGQYAGLASLAGISIGGGGGGGIFEGDNIIELYKSRIMIEKTLLRTLTIKGKNISLIERYIADKHLRKRWKKEHIDSVSFNSSPETFTRLQDSIITDLVTAFNKRNLNVSKPDKKLNIIKVEFLDEDELFAKEFTLGLVENVNNFYIQTKTKKAYQDVLILQKQADSVKNVLNLSISGVAAATDASPNANPTLLSLKVPSQKKQIDVQANSSIYGEIVKNLEISKISLRQEMPLIQVIDKPILPLDKNYIGKIKAIILGGLIGFFLAILILSVNKLFMSSAATNK
;
A
#
# COMPACT_ATOMS: atom_id res chain seq x y z
N MET A 1 -29.35 2.03 41.03
CA MET A 1 -29.86 2.45 39.71
C MET A 1 -28.74 2.67 38.69
N GLY A 2 -27.79 3.59 38.91
CA GLY A 2 -26.71 3.87 37.94
C GLY A 2 -25.84 2.65 37.56
N ALA A 3 -25.47 1.81 38.52
CA ALA A 3 -24.72 0.57 38.26
C ALA A 3 -25.52 -0.46 37.44
N ILE A 4 -26.83 -0.56 37.64
CA ILE A 4 -27.73 -1.46 36.90
C ILE A 4 -27.91 -0.96 35.46
N LEU A 5 -28.05 0.36 35.29
CA LEU A 5 -28.09 0.99 33.96
C LEU A 5 -26.76 0.84 33.21
N GLY A 6 -25.63 0.99 33.91
CA GLY A 6 -24.29 0.73 33.37
C GLY A 6 -24.09 -0.72 32.94
N LEU A 7 -24.58 -1.68 33.73
CA LEU A 7 -24.61 -3.10 33.36
C LEU A 7 -25.50 -3.36 32.15
N GLY A 8 -26.72 -2.83 32.15
CA GLY A 8 -27.65 -2.97 31.01
C GLY A 8 -27.07 -2.42 29.72
N TYR A 9 -26.41 -1.26 29.77
CA TYR A 9 -25.72 -0.66 28.63
C TYR A 9 -24.58 -1.55 28.12
N SER A 10 -23.84 -2.21 29.01
CA SER A 10 -22.76 -3.13 28.64
C SER A 10 -23.25 -4.38 27.91
N PHE A 11 -24.47 -4.85 28.17
CA PHE A 11 -25.06 -5.98 27.44
C PHE A 11 -25.64 -5.58 26.08
N TYR A 12 -26.10 -4.33 25.96
CA TYR A 12 -26.64 -3.81 24.70
C TYR A 12 -25.54 -3.45 23.69
N LYS A 13 -24.37 -3.01 24.17
CA LYS A 13 -23.25 -2.64 23.30
C LYS A 13 -22.58 -3.88 22.74
N LYS A 14 -22.68 -4.07 21.42
CA LYS A 14 -22.01 -5.17 20.70
C LYS A 14 -20.49 -5.11 20.87
N PRO A 15 -19.80 -6.26 20.95
CA PRO A 15 -18.34 -6.30 20.98
C PRO A 15 -17.77 -5.80 19.65
N VAL A 16 -16.68 -5.05 19.72
CA VAL A 16 -15.92 -4.61 18.55
C VAL A 16 -14.65 -5.45 18.47
N TYR A 17 -14.39 -6.07 17.34
CA TYR A 17 -13.22 -6.90 17.08
C TYR A 17 -12.08 -6.05 16.52
N ASN A 18 -10.86 -6.30 16.99
CA ASN A 18 -9.66 -5.65 16.50
C ASN A 18 -8.85 -6.59 15.60
N ALA A 19 -8.79 -6.28 14.31
CA ALA A 19 -7.88 -6.93 13.39
C ALA A 19 -6.57 -6.14 13.34
N THR A 20 -5.49 -6.73 13.84
CA THR A 20 -4.16 -6.13 13.84
C THR A 20 -3.24 -6.85 12.85
N CYS A 21 -2.54 -6.09 12.04
CA CYS A 21 -1.45 -6.56 11.18
C CYS A 21 -0.20 -5.71 11.44
N THR A 22 0.94 -6.35 11.63
CA THR A 22 2.23 -5.69 11.83
C THR A 22 3.20 -6.12 10.75
N PHE A 23 3.98 -5.18 10.24
CA PHE A 23 5.01 -5.48 9.26
C PHE A 23 6.20 -4.53 9.39
N VAL A 24 7.37 -5.00 8.97
CA VAL A 24 8.58 -4.20 8.83
C VAL A 24 8.64 -3.64 7.43
N LEU A 25 8.98 -2.36 7.31
CA LEU A 25 9.35 -1.72 6.05
C LEU A 25 10.83 -1.36 6.11
N GLU A 26 11.66 -2.08 5.37
CA GLU A 26 13.08 -1.75 5.23
C GLU A 26 13.31 -1.01 3.91
N GLU A 27 13.70 0.26 4.02
CA GLU A 27 14.12 1.10 2.91
C GLU A 27 15.65 1.09 2.82
N SER A 28 16.15 0.72 1.66
CA SER A 28 17.55 0.79 1.24
C SER A 28 18.02 2.25 1.12
N GLY A 29 18.46 2.82 2.25
CA GLY A 29 19.03 4.16 2.26
C GLY A 29 19.29 4.77 3.63
N LYS A 30 18.68 4.25 4.70
CA LYS A 30 18.83 4.80 6.06
C LYS A 30 19.75 3.98 6.99
N GLY A 31 20.26 2.83 6.55
CA GLY A 31 21.11 1.95 7.36
C GLY A 31 22.50 1.69 6.76
N GLY A 32 23.52 2.37 7.28
CA GLY A 32 24.87 1.80 7.52
C GLY A 32 25.77 1.31 6.37
N GLY A 33 25.37 1.32 5.10
CA GLY A 33 26.16 0.72 4.01
C GLY A 33 26.96 1.70 3.13
N ILE A 34 26.61 2.99 3.15
CA ILE A 34 27.10 3.97 2.16
C ILE A 34 28.58 4.34 2.38
N GLY A 35 29.09 4.24 3.61
CA GLY A 35 30.47 4.63 3.92
C GLY A 35 31.56 3.73 3.32
N GLN A 36 31.31 2.44 3.13
CA GLN A 36 32.34 1.49 2.66
C GLN A 36 32.43 1.41 1.14
N TYR A 37 31.32 1.61 0.42
CA TYR A 37 31.31 1.54 -1.05
C TYR A 37 31.52 2.91 -1.71
N ALA A 38 31.33 4.02 -1.00
CA ALA A 38 31.61 5.36 -1.52
C ALA A 38 33.09 5.55 -1.88
N GLY A 39 34.02 4.94 -1.15
CA GLY A 39 35.47 4.99 -1.42
C GLY A 39 35.91 4.22 -2.68
N LEU A 40 35.14 3.20 -3.08
CA LEU A 40 35.40 2.44 -4.31
C LEU A 40 34.63 3.01 -5.51
N ALA A 41 33.44 3.59 -5.29
CA ALA A 41 32.64 4.24 -6.33
C ALA A 41 33.27 5.56 -6.82
N SER A 42 33.94 6.31 -5.94
CA SER A 42 34.67 7.53 -6.29
C SER A 42 35.91 7.25 -7.16
N LEU A 43 36.60 6.12 -6.94
CA LEU A 43 37.73 5.66 -7.77
C LEU A 43 37.28 5.27 -9.19
N ALA A 44 36.02 4.87 -9.36
CA ALA A 44 35.43 4.55 -10.66
C ALA A 44 34.81 5.76 -11.38
N GLY A 45 34.94 6.98 -10.84
CA GLY A 45 34.39 8.20 -11.43
C GLY A 45 32.87 8.33 -11.32
N ILE A 46 32.21 7.50 -10.51
CA ILE A 46 30.76 7.53 -10.31
C ILE A 46 30.48 8.38 -9.07
N SER A 47 30.11 9.64 -9.29
CA SER A 47 29.56 10.52 -8.27
C SER A 47 28.16 10.06 -7.88
N ILE A 48 28.07 9.21 -6.84
CA ILE A 48 26.81 9.01 -6.10
C ILE A 48 26.53 10.33 -5.37
N GLY A 49 25.83 11.22 -6.05
CA GLY A 49 25.34 12.47 -5.49
C GLY A 49 24.42 12.19 -4.33
N GLY A 50 24.78 12.68 -3.15
CA GLY A 50 23.94 12.72 -1.97
C GLY A 50 22.74 13.64 -2.19
N GLY A 51 21.68 13.10 -2.78
CA GLY A 51 20.38 13.75 -2.89
C GLY A 51 19.46 13.26 -1.79
N GLY A 52 19.59 13.84 -0.60
CA GLY A 52 18.59 13.75 0.47
C GLY A 52 17.34 14.51 0.05
N GLY A 53 16.55 13.91 -0.83
CA GLY A 53 15.23 14.40 -1.21
C GLY A 53 14.19 13.54 -0.52
N GLY A 54 13.59 14.09 0.53
CA GLY A 54 12.40 13.56 1.20
C GLY A 54 11.30 13.24 0.20
N GLY A 55 11.35 12.05 -0.38
CA GLY A 55 10.39 11.63 -1.38
C GLY A 55 9.03 11.43 -0.73
N ILE A 56 7.96 11.68 -1.48
CA ILE A 56 6.57 11.34 -1.13
C ILE A 56 6.35 9.84 -0.79
N PHE A 57 7.41 9.03 -0.82
CA PHE A 57 7.44 7.61 -0.45
C PHE A 57 8.54 7.28 0.57
N GLU A 58 8.89 8.18 1.48
CA GLU A 58 9.60 7.81 2.72
C GLU A 58 8.65 7.25 3.76
N GLY A 59 9.12 6.35 4.63
CA GLY A 59 8.30 5.50 5.49
C GLY A 59 7.24 6.14 6.40
N ASP A 60 7.12 7.48 6.51
CA ASP A 60 5.96 8.13 7.14
C ASP A 60 4.80 8.35 6.15
N ASN A 61 5.10 8.52 4.86
CA ASN A 61 4.11 8.73 3.80
C ASN A 61 3.34 7.45 3.43
N ILE A 62 3.90 6.27 3.70
CA ILE A 62 3.15 5.00 3.55
C ILE A 62 1.93 4.97 4.48
N ILE A 63 1.99 5.60 5.66
CA ILE A 63 0.85 5.67 6.60
C ILE A 63 -0.30 6.46 5.99
N GLU A 64 -0.01 7.54 5.27
CA GLU A 64 -1.03 8.31 4.56
C GLU A 64 -1.64 7.53 3.39
N LEU A 65 -0.83 6.71 2.71
CA LEU A 65 -1.30 5.85 1.63
C LEU A 65 -2.37 4.86 2.12
N TYR A 66 -2.23 4.30 3.33
CA TYR A 66 -3.25 3.47 3.97
C TYR A 66 -4.59 4.20 4.19
N LYS A 67 -4.56 5.53 4.39
CA LYS A 67 -5.75 6.36 4.60
C LYS A 67 -6.34 6.89 3.29
N SER A 68 -5.67 6.67 2.16
CA SER A 68 -6.11 7.19 0.87
C SER A 68 -7.41 6.51 0.39
N ARG A 69 -8.27 7.30 -0.30
CA ARG A 69 -9.52 6.79 -0.89
C ARG A 69 -9.27 5.59 -1.79
N ILE A 70 -8.29 5.67 -2.68
CA ILE A 70 -8.00 4.64 -3.69
C ILE A 70 -7.69 3.29 -3.05
N MET A 71 -6.89 3.27 -1.97
CA MET A 71 -6.50 2.02 -1.30
C MET A 71 -7.65 1.40 -0.52
N ILE A 72 -8.41 2.22 0.20
CA ILE A 72 -9.59 1.75 0.95
C ILE A 72 -10.68 1.28 -0.01
N GLU A 73 -10.95 2.03 -1.09
CA GLU A 73 -11.89 1.67 -2.14
C GLU A 73 -11.52 0.35 -2.82
N LYS A 74 -10.26 0.21 -3.27
CA LYS A 74 -9.78 -1.05 -3.87
C LYS A 74 -9.94 -2.23 -2.92
N THR A 75 -9.76 -2.00 -1.61
CA THR A 75 -9.97 -3.03 -0.59
C THR A 75 -11.44 -3.34 -0.40
N LEU A 76 -12.31 -2.33 -0.32
CA LEU A 76 -13.76 -2.47 -0.22
C LEU A 76 -14.36 -3.22 -1.41
N LEU A 77 -13.82 -3.04 -2.62
CA LEU A 77 -14.29 -3.71 -3.83
C LEU A 77 -13.71 -5.12 -4.00
N ARG A 78 -12.78 -5.55 -3.14
CA ARG A 78 -12.25 -6.92 -3.16
C ARG A 78 -13.38 -7.91 -2.93
N THR A 79 -13.45 -8.92 -3.79
CA THR A 79 -14.42 -10.02 -3.69
C THR A 79 -13.89 -11.14 -2.80
N LEU A 80 -14.79 -11.70 -2.00
CA LEU A 80 -14.54 -12.87 -1.16
C LEU A 80 -15.51 -13.97 -1.56
N THR A 81 -15.01 -15.19 -1.68
CA THR A 81 -15.84 -16.37 -1.87
C THR A 81 -16.27 -16.90 -0.50
N ILE A 82 -17.50 -16.64 -0.11
CA ILE A 82 -18.07 -17.08 1.16
C ILE A 82 -19.21 -18.05 0.86
N LYS A 83 -19.09 -19.30 1.33
CA LYS A 83 -20.12 -20.35 1.10
C LYS A 83 -20.51 -20.50 -0.38
N GLY A 84 -19.53 -20.41 -1.28
CA GLY A 84 -19.72 -20.55 -2.74
C GLY A 84 -20.30 -19.32 -3.45
N LYS A 85 -20.51 -18.19 -2.75
CA LYS A 85 -20.94 -16.92 -3.38
C LYS A 85 -19.80 -15.90 -3.33
N ASN A 86 -19.59 -15.21 -4.45
CA ASN A 86 -18.66 -14.09 -4.54
C ASN A 86 -19.38 -12.82 -4.09
N ILE A 87 -18.90 -12.23 -3.01
CA ILE A 87 -19.47 -11.01 -2.42
C ILE A 87 -18.32 -10.03 -2.20
N SER A 88 -18.48 -8.77 -2.60
CA SER A 88 -17.50 -7.73 -2.30
C SER A 88 -17.53 -7.34 -0.82
N LEU A 89 -16.38 -6.93 -0.28
CA LEU A 89 -16.27 -6.49 1.11
C LEU A 89 -17.25 -5.34 1.44
N ILE A 90 -17.46 -4.43 0.50
CA ILE A 90 -18.41 -3.32 0.64
C ILE A 90 -19.87 -3.80 0.75
N GLU A 91 -20.30 -4.76 -0.07
CA GLU A 91 -21.66 -5.30 0.00
C GLU A 91 -21.89 -6.03 1.32
N ARG A 92 -20.88 -6.74 1.81
CA ARG A 92 -20.91 -7.36 3.14
C ARG A 92 -21.07 -6.32 4.24
N TYR A 93 -20.28 -5.25 4.20
CA TYR A 93 -20.36 -4.17 5.18
C TYR A 93 -21.73 -3.49 5.18
N ILE A 94 -22.28 -3.23 3.98
CA ILE A 94 -23.63 -2.68 3.80
C ILE A 94 -24.71 -3.59 4.39
N ALA A 95 -24.57 -4.90 4.22
CA ALA A 95 -25.49 -5.90 4.75
C ALA A 95 -25.44 -5.97 6.29
N ASP A 96 -24.24 -6.04 6.87
CA ASP A 96 -24.01 -6.11 8.33
C ASP A 96 -24.55 -4.86 9.06
N LYS A 97 -24.22 -3.66 8.56
CA LYS A 97 -24.68 -2.39 9.14
C LYS A 97 -26.11 -2.00 8.76
N HIS A 98 -26.80 -2.85 7.98
CA HIS A 98 -28.15 -2.62 7.47
C HIS A 98 -28.34 -1.26 6.77
N LEU A 99 -27.32 -0.77 6.06
CA LEU A 99 -27.33 0.58 5.49
C LEU A 99 -28.45 0.78 4.46
N ARG A 100 -28.80 -0.25 3.70
CA ARG A 100 -29.93 -0.21 2.75
C ARG A 100 -31.26 0.17 3.42
N LYS A 101 -31.49 -0.25 4.66
CA LYS A 101 -32.71 0.14 5.41
C LYS A 101 -32.74 1.64 5.71
N ARG A 102 -31.58 2.25 5.94
CA ARG A 102 -31.45 3.70 6.16
C ARG A 102 -31.61 4.47 4.85
N TRP A 103 -31.06 3.94 3.76
CA TRP A 103 -31.13 4.55 2.43
C TRP A 103 -32.51 4.50 1.78
N LYS A 104 -33.42 3.65 2.26
CA LYS A 104 -34.83 3.66 1.83
C LYS A 104 -35.50 5.03 1.98
N LYS A 105 -35.12 5.80 3.01
CA LYS A 105 -35.66 7.15 3.22
C LYS A 105 -35.24 8.13 2.12
N GLU A 106 -34.03 7.93 1.60
CA GLU A 106 -33.42 8.75 0.55
C GLU A 106 -33.65 8.18 -0.86
N HIS A 107 -34.34 7.04 -0.99
CA HIS A 107 -34.58 6.32 -2.26
C HIS A 107 -33.30 5.83 -2.97
N ILE A 108 -32.25 5.45 -2.21
CA ILE A 108 -30.93 5.00 -2.72
C ILE A 108 -30.69 3.51 -2.41
N ASP A 109 -31.72 2.73 -2.07
CA ASP A 109 -31.57 1.36 -1.56
C ASP A 109 -31.23 0.32 -2.65
N SER A 110 -31.35 0.67 -3.93
CA SER A 110 -31.04 -0.19 -5.08
C SER A 110 -29.58 -0.17 -5.53
N VAL A 111 -28.73 0.69 -4.95
CA VAL A 111 -27.32 0.84 -5.37
C VAL A 111 -26.52 -0.44 -5.10
N SER A 112 -25.82 -0.96 -6.11
CA SER A 112 -25.00 -2.17 -6.03
C SER A 112 -23.55 -1.86 -6.37
N PHE A 113 -22.60 -2.51 -5.72
CA PHE A 113 -21.16 -2.36 -5.98
C PHE A 113 -20.55 -3.57 -6.69
N ASN A 114 -21.39 -4.34 -7.41
CA ASN A 114 -20.94 -5.53 -8.17
C ASN A 114 -20.43 -5.19 -9.58
N SER A 115 -20.52 -3.93 -10.02
CA SER A 115 -20.01 -3.47 -11.33
C SER A 115 -18.55 -2.99 -11.23
N SER A 116 -17.92 -2.73 -12.38
CA SER A 116 -16.55 -2.18 -12.42
C SER A 116 -16.52 -0.76 -11.86
N PRO A 117 -15.50 -0.38 -11.05
CA PRO A 117 -15.37 0.98 -10.52
C PRO A 117 -15.36 2.07 -11.60
N GLU A 118 -14.90 1.78 -12.81
CA GLU A 118 -14.90 2.72 -13.94
C GLU A 118 -16.31 3.12 -14.42
N THR A 119 -17.32 2.32 -14.07
CA THR A 119 -18.73 2.53 -14.44
C THR A 119 -19.58 3.07 -13.30
N PHE A 120 -18.95 3.43 -12.18
CA PHE A 120 -19.68 3.91 -11.02
C PHE A 120 -20.34 5.26 -11.27
N THR A 121 -21.55 5.36 -10.74
CA THR A 121 -22.34 6.58 -10.68
C THR A 121 -21.83 7.47 -9.55
N ARG A 122 -22.14 8.78 -9.65
CA ARG A 122 -21.82 9.76 -8.59
C ARG A 122 -22.34 9.34 -7.20
N LEU A 123 -23.46 8.62 -7.14
CA LEU A 123 -24.02 8.12 -5.88
C LEU A 123 -23.13 7.04 -5.26
N GLN A 124 -22.64 6.08 -6.04
CA GLN A 124 -21.70 5.06 -5.56
C GLN A 124 -20.41 5.70 -5.07
N ASP A 125 -19.88 6.67 -5.81
CA ASP A 125 -18.69 7.41 -5.43
C ASP A 125 -18.85 8.20 -4.12
N SER A 126 -20.03 8.80 -3.91
CA SER A 126 -20.36 9.49 -2.66
C SER A 126 -20.40 8.53 -1.48
N ILE A 127 -21.06 7.37 -1.64
CA ILE A 127 -21.12 6.34 -0.60
C ILE A 127 -19.72 5.85 -0.23
N ILE A 128 -18.87 5.57 -1.22
CA ILE A 128 -17.48 5.15 -0.98
C ILE A 128 -16.72 6.24 -0.21
N THR A 129 -16.89 7.50 -0.60
CA THR A 129 -16.22 8.63 0.05
C THR A 129 -16.65 8.80 1.51
N ASP A 130 -17.94 8.62 1.80
CA ASP A 130 -18.48 8.64 3.17
C ASP A 130 -17.94 7.49 4.00
N LEU A 131 -17.86 6.28 3.43
CA LEU A 131 -17.28 5.11 4.10
C LEU A 131 -15.80 5.30 4.39
N VAL A 132 -15.02 5.80 3.42
CA VAL A 132 -13.60 6.14 3.60
C VAL A 132 -13.42 7.15 4.73
N THR A 133 -14.25 8.20 4.74
CA THR A 133 -14.20 9.23 5.79
C THR A 133 -14.55 8.66 7.16
N ALA A 134 -15.56 7.77 7.24
CA ALA A 134 -15.93 7.09 8.46
C ALA A 134 -14.81 6.17 8.97
N PHE A 135 -14.23 5.37 8.09
CA PHE A 135 -13.16 4.43 8.43
C PHE A 135 -11.93 5.17 8.96
N ASN A 136 -11.45 6.18 8.25
CA ASN A 136 -10.29 6.97 8.65
C ASN A 136 -10.49 7.69 10.00
N LYS A 137 -11.73 8.04 10.36
CA LYS A 137 -12.02 8.75 11.62
C LYS A 137 -12.23 7.82 12.81
N ARG A 138 -12.71 6.59 12.60
CA ARG A 138 -13.23 5.74 13.68
C ARG A 138 -12.73 4.29 13.69
N ASN A 139 -12.51 3.69 12.53
CA ASN A 139 -12.28 2.25 12.40
C ASN A 139 -10.82 1.90 12.13
N LEU A 140 -10.16 2.66 11.24
CA LEU A 140 -8.80 2.41 10.78
C LEU A 140 -7.80 3.24 11.60
N ASN A 141 -6.86 2.55 12.24
CA ASN A 141 -5.71 3.17 12.90
C ASN A 141 -4.43 2.61 12.29
N VAL A 142 -3.57 3.49 11.78
CA VAL A 142 -2.25 3.11 11.23
C VAL A 142 -1.20 3.94 11.93
N SER A 143 -0.25 3.28 12.57
CA SER A 143 0.74 3.92 13.43
C SER A 143 2.06 3.16 13.42
N LYS A 144 3.13 3.82 13.86
CA LYS A 144 4.41 3.19 14.19
C LYS A 144 4.51 3.11 15.72
N PRO A 145 4.42 1.91 16.33
CA PRO A 145 4.46 1.75 17.78
C PRO A 145 5.76 2.29 18.40
N ASP A 146 6.89 2.10 17.72
CA ASP A 146 8.18 2.65 18.06
C ASP A 146 8.73 3.41 16.85
N LYS A 147 9.15 4.67 17.04
CA LYS A 147 9.72 5.49 15.95
C LYS A 147 11.11 5.02 15.53
N LYS A 148 11.82 4.29 16.39
CA LYS A 148 13.14 3.74 16.11
C LYS A 148 13.06 2.42 15.34
N LEU A 149 11.98 1.68 15.50
CA LEU A 149 11.72 0.45 14.75
C LEU A 149 10.92 0.80 13.50
N ASN A 150 11.33 0.32 12.33
CA ASN A 150 10.55 0.50 11.10
C ASN A 150 9.34 -0.46 11.04
N ILE A 151 8.64 -0.64 12.16
CA ILE A 151 7.47 -1.49 12.31
C ILE A 151 6.23 -0.62 12.17
N ILE A 152 5.37 -0.98 11.22
CA ILE A 152 4.06 -0.35 11.01
C ILE A 152 2.99 -1.29 11.55
N LYS A 153 2.09 -0.75 12.35
CA LYS A 153 0.92 -1.43 12.89
C LYS A 153 -0.33 -0.86 12.22
N VAL A 154 -1.09 -1.74 11.57
CA VAL A 154 -2.39 -1.45 10.95
C VAL A 154 -3.46 -2.16 11.77
N GLU A 155 -4.41 -1.39 12.30
CA GLU A 155 -5.53 -1.87 13.10
C GLU A 155 -6.84 -1.46 12.46
N PHE A 156 -7.78 -2.40 12.37
CA PHE A 156 -9.14 -2.12 11.95
C PHE A 156 -10.16 -2.67 12.94
N LEU A 157 -11.05 -1.79 13.39
CA LEU A 157 -12.09 -2.08 14.37
C LEU A 157 -13.45 -2.25 13.68
N ASP A 158 -14.10 -3.41 13.84
CA ASP A 158 -15.49 -3.61 13.39
C ASP A 158 -16.27 -4.60 14.26
N GLU A 159 -17.61 -4.60 14.16
CA GLU A 159 -18.48 -5.57 14.83
C GLU A 159 -18.50 -6.92 14.10
N ASP A 160 -18.25 -6.95 12.79
CA ASP A 160 -18.08 -8.18 12.01
C ASP A 160 -16.61 -8.59 11.99
N GLU A 161 -16.30 -9.63 12.76
CA GLU A 161 -14.96 -10.18 12.95
C GLU A 161 -14.29 -10.59 11.63
N LEU A 162 -15.03 -11.27 10.75
CA LEU A 162 -14.47 -11.75 9.50
C LEU A 162 -14.34 -10.61 8.48
N PHE A 163 -15.19 -9.58 8.54
CA PHE A 163 -14.95 -8.35 7.77
C PHE A 163 -13.66 -7.64 8.22
N ALA A 164 -13.48 -7.45 9.54
CA ALA A 164 -12.30 -6.76 10.07
C ALA A 164 -11.00 -7.45 9.65
N LYS A 165 -10.94 -8.79 9.74
CA LYS A 165 -9.78 -9.58 9.31
C LYS A 165 -9.49 -9.40 7.81
N GLU A 166 -10.48 -9.67 6.96
CA GLU A 166 -10.28 -9.69 5.51
C GLU A 166 -10.03 -8.29 4.95
N PHE A 167 -10.66 -7.26 5.53
CA PHE A 167 -10.38 -5.87 5.20
C PHE A 167 -8.94 -5.49 5.56
N THR A 168 -8.47 -5.81 6.77
CA THR A 168 -7.11 -5.49 7.21
C THR A 168 -6.06 -6.17 6.33
N LEU A 169 -6.22 -7.48 6.08
CA LEU A 169 -5.33 -8.24 5.20
C LEU A 169 -5.32 -7.67 3.78
N GLY A 170 -6.51 -7.38 3.23
CA GLY A 170 -6.62 -6.82 1.89
C GLY A 170 -6.06 -5.42 1.76
N LEU A 171 -6.23 -4.58 2.79
CA LEU A 171 -5.67 -3.23 2.79
C LEU A 171 -4.14 -3.28 2.83
N VAL A 172 -3.56 -4.11 3.71
CA VAL A 172 -2.12 -4.28 3.82
C VAL A 172 -1.52 -4.80 2.52
N GLU A 173 -2.12 -5.83 1.91
CA GLU A 173 -1.67 -6.37 0.63
C GLU A 173 -1.74 -5.31 -0.49
N ASN A 174 -2.88 -4.62 -0.62
CA ASN A 174 -3.09 -3.61 -1.66
C ASN A 174 -2.10 -2.44 -1.54
N VAL A 175 -1.95 -1.90 -0.33
CA VAL A 175 -1.09 -0.75 -0.06
C VAL A 175 0.38 -1.12 -0.26
N ASN A 176 0.81 -2.26 0.28
CA ASN A 176 2.21 -2.70 0.15
C ASN A 176 2.57 -2.97 -1.31
N ASN A 177 1.69 -3.62 -2.08
CA ASN A 177 1.91 -3.85 -3.51
C ASN A 177 1.96 -2.54 -4.30
N PHE A 178 1.06 -1.60 -4.02
CA PHE A 178 1.05 -0.29 -4.67
C PHE A 178 2.33 0.51 -4.34
N TYR A 179 2.77 0.45 -3.08
CA TYR A 179 3.99 1.11 -2.62
C TYR A 179 5.23 0.55 -3.33
N ILE A 180 5.41 -0.78 -3.35
CA ILE A 180 6.52 -1.44 -4.08
C ILE A 180 6.50 -1.02 -5.55
N GLN A 181 5.36 -1.20 -6.22
CA GLN A 181 5.22 -0.88 -7.66
C GLN A 181 5.54 0.57 -7.97
N THR A 182 5.08 1.50 -7.13
CA THR A 182 5.29 2.94 -7.37
C THR A 182 6.74 3.34 -7.10
N LYS A 183 7.36 2.82 -6.04
CA LYS A 183 8.75 3.09 -5.71
C LYS A 183 9.70 2.58 -6.79
N THR A 184 9.44 1.39 -7.33
CA THR A 184 10.34 0.71 -8.27
C THR A 184 10.02 1.00 -9.74
N LYS A 185 8.94 1.75 -10.02
CA LYS A 185 8.43 1.95 -11.39
C LYS A 185 9.49 2.49 -12.34
N LYS A 186 10.25 3.49 -11.89
CA LYS A 186 11.26 4.16 -12.70
C LYS A 186 12.44 3.23 -13.00
N ALA A 187 13.06 2.64 -11.98
CA ALA A 187 14.16 1.70 -12.16
C ALA A 187 13.76 0.48 -13.01
N TYR A 188 12.51 0.00 -12.86
CA TYR A 188 11.99 -1.08 -13.69
C TYR A 188 11.86 -0.67 -15.17
N GLN A 189 11.39 0.55 -15.45
CA GLN A 189 11.34 1.09 -16.81
C GLN A 189 12.73 1.23 -17.43
N ASP A 190 13.72 1.68 -16.65
CA ASP A 190 15.11 1.81 -17.10
C ASP A 190 15.70 0.45 -17.51
N VAL A 191 15.48 -0.58 -16.70
CA VAL A 191 15.86 -1.97 -17.02
C VAL A 191 15.19 -2.44 -18.32
N LEU A 192 13.90 -2.18 -18.50
CA LEU A 192 13.18 -2.58 -19.72
C LEU A 192 13.72 -1.89 -20.97
N ILE A 193 14.03 -0.59 -20.89
CA ILE A 193 14.58 0.18 -22.01
C ILE A 193 15.97 -0.36 -22.39
N LEU A 194 16.85 -0.53 -21.40
CA LEU A 194 18.21 -1.05 -21.63
C LEU A 194 18.20 -2.48 -22.16
N GLN A 195 17.29 -3.32 -21.67
CA GLN A 195 17.11 -4.68 -22.18
C GLN A 195 16.72 -4.66 -23.66
N LYS A 196 15.71 -3.85 -24.03
CA LYS A 196 15.27 -3.70 -25.43
C LYS A 196 16.39 -3.18 -26.34
N GLN A 197 17.17 -2.21 -25.86
CA GLN A 197 18.32 -1.68 -26.59
C GLN A 197 19.41 -2.74 -26.76
N ALA A 198 19.73 -3.51 -25.72
CA ALA A 198 20.69 -4.60 -25.77
C ALA A 198 20.30 -5.65 -26.81
N ASP A 199 19.03 -6.06 -26.82
CA ASP A 199 18.50 -7.04 -27.78
C ASP A 199 18.54 -6.50 -29.21
N SER A 200 18.22 -5.23 -29.40
CA SER A 200 18.31 -4.57 -30.72
C SER A 200 19.74 -4.50 -31.24
N VAL A 201 20.69 -4.05 -30.42
CA VAL A 201 22.11 -3.96 -30.81
C VAL A 201 22.71 -5.35 -31.03
N LYS A 202 22.31 -6.35 -30.24
CA LYS A 202 22.72 -7.75 -30.44
C LYS A 202 22.27 -8.29 -31.81
N ASN A 203 21.04 -7.98 -32.23
CA ASN A 203 20.56 -8.37 -33.55
C ASN A 203 21.37 -7.68 -34.66
N VAL A 204 21.64 -6.39 -34.55
CA VAL A 204 22.47 -5.65 -35.53
C VAL A 204 23.90 -6.22 -35.56
N LEU A 205 24.49 -6.53 -34.40
CA LEU A 205 25.80 -7.17 -34.30
C LEU A 205 25.83 -8.53 -35.03
N ASN A 206 24.84 -9.39 -34.81
CA ASN A 206 24.72 -10.69 -35.49
C ASN A 206 24.60 -10.54 -37.02
N LEU A 207 23.84 -9.54 -37.48
CA LEU A 207 23.73 -9.21 -38.90
C LEU A 207 25.07 -8.70 -39.47
N SER A 208 25.79 -7.84 -38.74
CA SER A 208 27.11 -7.37 -39.16
C SER A 208 28.13 -8.51 -39.24
N ILE A 209 28.13 -9.45 -38.27
CA ILE A 209 28.98 -10.65 -38.29
C ILE A 209 28.70 -11.49 -39.54
N SER A 210 27.42 -11.75 -39.82
CA SER A 210 27.01 -12.48 -41.03
C SER A 210 27.40 -11.72 -42.30
N GLY A 211 27.33 -10.39 -42.28
CA GLY A 211 27.77 -9.51 -43.35
C GLY A 211 29.27 -9.56 -43.62
N VAL A 212 30.12 -9.75 -42.60
CA VAL A 212 31.57 -9.98 -42.78
C VAL A 212 31.81 -11.28 -43.55
N ALA A 213 31.14 -12.37 -43.16
CA ALA A 213 31.25 -13.66 -43.82
C ALA A 213 30.81 -13.55 -45.30
N ALA A 214 29.63 -12.98 -45.54
CA ALA A 214 29.11 -12.79 -46.91
C ALA A 214 30.02 -11.92 -47.78
N ALA A 215 30.59 -10.83 -47.23
CA ALA A 215 31.52 -9.97 -47.97
C ALA A 215 32.85 -10.68 -48.28
N THR A 216 33.27 -11.61 -47.42
CA THR A 216 34.48 -12.42 -47.63
C THR A 216 34.22 -13.50 -48.70
N ASP A 217 33.09 -14.19 -48.61
CA ASP A 217 32.66 -15.22 -49.56
C ASP A 217 32.38 -14.66 -50.95
N ALA A 218 31.95 -13.39 -51.06
CA ALA A 218 31.75 -12.70 -52.33
C ALA A 218 33.07 -12.43 -53.09
N SER A 219 34.24 -12.62 -52.45
CA SER A 219 35.55 -12.42 -53.07
C SER A 219 36.56 -13.47 -52.59
N PRO A 220 36.33 -14.77 -52.89
CA PRO A 220 37.09 -15.88 -52.31
C PRO A 220 38.54 -15.97 -52.82
N ASN A 221 38.87 -15.29 -53.92
CA ASN A 221 40.21 -15.21 -54.53
C ASN A 221 40.58 -13.76 -54.90
N ALA A 222 40.35 -12.80 -53.99
CA ALA A 222 40.67 -11.40 -54.25
C ALA A 222 42.16 -11.20 -54.59
N ASN A 223 42.44 -10.49 -55.69
CA ASN A 223 43.80 -10.16 -56.09
C ASN A 223 44.52 -9.42 -54.94
N PRO A 224 45.63 -9.96 -54.39
CA PRO A 224 46.32 -9.35 -53.24
C PRO A 224 46.80 -7.92 -53.47
N THR A 225 47.02 -7.51 -54.73
CA THR A 225 47.50 -6.16 -55.07
C THR A 225 46.38 -5.12 -55.17
N LEU A 226 45.11 -5.54 -55.23
CA LEU A 226 43.94 -4.65 -55.30
C LEU A 226 43.26 -4.54 -53.93
N LEU A 227 43.76 -3.64 -53.08
CA LEU A 227 43.23 -3.41 -51.73
C LEU A 227 41.77 -2.97 -51.70
N SER A 228 41.24 -2.40 -52.78
CA SER A 228 39.82 -2.03 -52.91
C SER A 228 38.87 -3.21 -52.69
N LEU A 229 39.30 -4.43 -53.04
CA LEU A 229 38.51 -5.65 -52.85
C LEU A 229 38.36 -6.04 -51.38
N LYS A 230 39.24 -5.55 -50.48
CA LYS A 230 39.17 -5.80 -49.03
C LYS A 230 38.28 -4.79 -48.29
N VAL A 231 37.96 -3.66 -48.92
CA VAL A 231 37.21 -2.57 -48.28
C VAL A 231 35.84 -3.01 -47.76
N PRO A 232 35.03 -3.81 -48.49
CA PRO A 232 33.71 -4.24 -48.00
C PRO A 232 33.79 -5.09 -46.72
N SER A 233 34.71 -6.07 -46.66
CA SER A 233 34.88 -6.94 -45.49
C SER A 233 35.46 -6.16 -44.31
N GLN A 234 36.45 -5.29 -44.55
CA GLN A 234 37.02 -4.42 -43.51
C GLN A 234 36.00 -3.44 -42.94
N LYS A 235 35.16 -2.83 -43.79
CA LYS A 235 34.08 -1.95 -43.33
C LYS A 235 33.09 -2.69 -42.42
N LYS A 236 32.68 -3.90 -42.81
CA LYS A 236 31.82 -4.74 -41.96
C LYS A 236 32.50 -5.17 -40.67
N GLN A 237 33.81 -5.39 -40.69
CA GLN A 237 34.58 -5.71 -39.48
C GLN A 237 34.63 -4.52 -38.50
N ILE A 238 34.74 -3.29 -39.01
CA ILE A 238 34.62 -2.07 -38.20
C ILE A 238 33.21 -1.97 -37.60
N ASP A 239 32.17 -2.24 -38.38
CA ASP A 239 30.78 -2.25 -37.87
C ASP A 239 30.62 -3.27 -36.73
N VAL A 240 31.22 -4.47 -36.84
CA VAL A 240 31.23 -5.49 -35.77
C VAL A 240 31.93 -4.96 -34.51
N GLN A 241 33.10 -4.32 -34.65
CA GLN A 241 33.85 -3.79 -33.50
C GLN A 241 33.10 -2.65 -32.80
N ALA A 242 32.48 -1.75 -33.57
CA ALA A 242 31.66 -0.66 -33.04
C ALA A 242 30.43 -1.22 -32.30
N ASN A 243 29.68 -2.11 -32.94
CA ASN A 243 28.48 -2.72 -32.33
C ASN A 243 28.81 -3.58 -31.11
N SER A 244 29.95 -4.27 -31.11
CA SER A 244 30.41 -5.04 -29.95
C SER A 244 30.72 -4.14 -28.75
N SER A 245 31.36 -2.99 -28.99
CA SER A 245 31.66 -2.01 -27.94
C SER A 245 30.38 -1.40 -27.36
N ILE A 246 29.45 -0.99 -28.23
CA ILE A 246 28.14 -0.47 -27.83
C ILE A 246 27.35 -1.51 -27.03
N TYR A 247 27.32 -2.76 -27.51
CA TYR A 247 26.63 -3.85 -26.82
C TYR A 247 27.20 -4.09 -25.41
N GLY A 248 28.53 -4.14 -25.29
CA GLY A 248 29.19 -4.32 -23.99
C GLY A 248 28.85 -3.21 -22.99
N GLU A 249 28.80 -1.96 -23.45
CA GLU A 249 28.44 -0.81 -22.61
C GLU A 249 26.97 -0.84 -22.18
N ILE A 250 26.04 -1.18 -23.09
CA ILE A 250 24.61 -1.32 -22.75
C ILE A 250 24.40 -2.47 -21.76
N VAL A 251 25.06 -3.62 -21.94
CA VAL A 251 24.93 -4.75 -21.01
C VAL A 251 25.48 -4.39 -19.64
N LYS A 252 26.62 -3.69 -19.57
CA LYS A 252 27.15 -3.19 -18.30
C LYS A 252 26.15 -2.26 -17.60
N ASN A 253 25.57 -1.32 -18.33
CA ASN A 253 24.57 -0.40 -17.79
C ASN A 253 23.29 -1.14 -17.37
N LEU A 254 22.85 -2.14 -18.13
CA LEU A 254 21.71 -3.00 -17.78
C LEU A 254 21.92 -3.72 -16.45
N GLU A 255 23.11 -4.29 -16.22
CA GLU A 255 23.41 -4.96 -14.94
C GLU A 255 23.47 -3.96 -13.77
N ILE A 256 24.03 -2.77 -13.99
CA ILE A 256 23.99 -1.69 -13.00
C ILE A 256 22.53 -1.30 -12.69
N SER A 257 21.68 -1.12 -13.71
CA SER A 257 20.27 -0.79 -13.52
C SER A 257 19.50 -1.91 -12.81
N LYS A 258 19.80 -3.18 -13.06
CA LYS A 258 19.23 -4.31 -12.30
C LYS A 258 19.66 -4.31 -10.84
N ILE A 259 20.90 -3.93 -10.55
CA ILE A 259 21.37 -3.73 -9.17
C ILE A 259 20.62 -2.56 -8.53
N SER A 260 20.51 -1.43 -9.22
CA SER A 260 19.76 -0.26 -8.75
C SER A 260 18.29 -0.60 -8.46
N LEU A 261 17.63 -1.35 -9.34
CA LEU A 261 16.27 -1.84 -9.11
C LEU A 261 16.17 -2.68 -7.84
N ARG A 262 17.08 -3.65 -7.65
CA ARG A 262 17.12 -4.48 -6.44
C ARG A 262 17.40 -3.67 -5.17
N GLN A 263 18.21 -2.62 -5.30
CA GLN A 263 18.43 -1.69 -4.20
C GLN A 263 17.14 -0.92 -3.91
N GLU A 264 16.52 -0.26 -4.88
CA GLU A 264 15.30 0.54 -4.67
C GLU A 264 14.06 -0.25 -4.24
N MET A 265 14.02 -1.57 -4.47
CA MET A 265 12.95 -2.44 -4.02
C MET A 265 12.88 -2.48 -2.49
N PRO A 266 11.81 -1.95 -1.87
CA PRO A 266 11.67 -1.98 -0.42
C PRO A 266 11.38 -3.41 0.04
N LEU A 267 12.00 -3.83 1.13
CA LEU A 267 11.71 -5.12 1.74
C LEU A 267 10.58 -4.95 2.74
N ILE A 268 9.43 -5.56 2.44
CA ILE A 268 8.26 -5.56 3.31
C ILE A 268 8.07 -6.96 3.87
N GLN A 269 8.24 -7.12 5.19
CA GLN A 269 8.05 -8.41 5.86
C GLN A 269 6.91 -8.32 6.87
N VAL A 270 5.86 -9.10 6.65
CA VAL A 270 4.76 -9.20 7.60
C VAL A 270 5.23 -9.99 8.83
N ILE A 271 5.13 -9.39 10.02
CA ILE A 271 5.46 -10.01 11.29
C ILE A 271 4.23 -10.79 11.77
N ASP A 272 3.15 -10.08 12.09
CA ASP A 272 1.91 -10.67 12.57
C ASP A 272 0.76 -10.40 11.61
N LYS A 273 -0.07 -11.42 11.42
CA LYS A 273 -1.31 -11.36 10.63
C LYS A 273 -2.51 -11.58 11.56
N PRO A 274 -3.67 -10.94 11.29
CA PRO A 274 -4.88 -11.19 12.05
C PRO A 274 -5.37 -12.63 11.79
N ILE A 275 -5.39 -13.45 12.84
CA ILE A 275 -5.93 -14.81 12.84
C ILE A 275 -7.23 -14.85 13.65
N LEU A 276 -8.16 -15.73 13.26
CA LEU A 276 -9.40 -15.91 14.01
C LEU A 276 -9.17 -16.83 15.22
N PRO A 277 -9.81 -16.60 16.37
CA PRO A 277 -10.68 -15.45 16.67
C PRO A 277 -9.90 -14.16 16.97
N LEU A 278 -10.47 -13.01 16.60
CA LEU A 278 -9.89 -11.68 16.84
C LEU A 278 -10.09 -11.21 18.30
N ASP A 279 -9.19 -10.33 18.74
CA ASP A 279 -9.29 -9.69 20.04
C ASP A 279 -10.55 -8.85 20.16
N LYS A 280 -11.32 -9.11 21.22
CA LYS A 280 -12.57 -8.38 21.51
C LYS A 280 -12.28 -7.15 22.36
N ASN A 281 -12.55 -5.97 21.80
CA ASN A 281 -12.60 -4.73 22.53
C ASN A 281 -14.02 -4.50 23.06
N TYR A 282 -14.22 -4.72 24.36
CA TYR A 282 -15.48 -4.44 25.04
C TYR A 282 -15.23 -3.77 26.39
N ILE A 283 -16.22 -2.97 26.83
CA ILE A 283 -16.21 -2.43 28.18
C ILE A 283 -16.48 -3.61 29.12
N GLY A 284 -15.46 -4.05 29.85
CA GLY A 284 -15.62 -5.12 30.83
C GLY A 284 -16.72 -4.80 31.83
N LYS A 285 -17.51 -5.82 32.23
CA LYS A 285 -18.67 -5.68 33.13
C LYS A 285 -18.35 -4.83 34.37
N ILE A 286 -17.17 -5.04 34.95
CA ILE A 286 -16.68 -4.32 36.14
C ILE A 286 -16.45 -2.82 35.82
N LYS A 287 -15.81 -2.49 34.70
CA LYS A 287 -15.60 -1.10 34.27
C LYS A 287 -16.93 -0.40 34.00
N ALA A 288 -17.91 -1.10 33.43
CA ALA A 288 -19.25 -0.57 33.18
C ALA A 288 -20.04 -0.31 34.49
N ILE A 289 -19.93 -1.20 35.48
CA ILE A 289 -20.52 -1.02 36.81
C ILE A 289 -19.94 0.23 37.50
N ILE A 290 -18.61 0.35 37.52
CA ILE A 290 -17.92 1.47 38.19
C ILE A 290 -18.29 2.80 37.53
N LEU A 291 -18.22 2.86 36.19
CA LEU A 291 -18.53 4.08 35.45
C LEU A 291 -20.01 4.45 35.56
N GLY A 292 -20.93 3.49 35.45
CA GLY A 292 -22.36 3.70 35.63
C GLY A 292 -22.73 4.09 37.07
N GLY A 293 -22.02 3.55 38.06
CA GLY A 293 -22.13 3.93 39.46
C GLY A 293 -21.72 5.39 39.70
N LEU A 294 -20.58 5.80 39.15
CA LEU A 294 -20.03 7.14 39.30
C LEU A 294 -20.92 8.20 38.61
N ILE A 295 -21.36 7.94 37.38
CA ILE A 295 -22.30 8.81 36.67
C ILE A 295 -23.64 8.90 37.41
N GLY A 296 -24.15 7.76 37.89
CA GLY A 296 -25.40 7.72 38.66
C GLY A 296 -25.32 8.50 39.97
N PHE A 297 -24.18 8.42 40.67
CA PHE A 297 -23.93 9.19 41.89
C PHE A 297 -23.89 10.69 41.62
N PHE A 298 -23.20 11.12 40.56
CA PHE A 298 -23.14 12.53 40.17
C PHE A 298 -24.52 13.09 39.79
N LEU A 299 -25.31 12.32 39.02
CA LEU A 299 -26.68 12.69 38.67
C LEU A 299 -27.59 12.80 39.89
N ALA A 300 -27.43 11.91 40.88
CA ALA A 300 -28.21 11.96 42.11
C ALA A 300 -27.94 13.24 42.92
N ILE A 301 -26.67 13.64 43.04
CA ILE A 301 -26.29 14.91 43.70
C ILE A 301 -26.90 16.11 42.99
N LEU A 302 -26.87 16.12 41.65
CA LEU A 302 -27.41 17.21 40.84
C LEU A 302 -28.93 17.34 41.02
N ILE A 303 -29.66 16.23 40.95
CA ILE A 303 -31.12 16.20 41.17
C ILE A 303 -31.49 16.69 42.58
N LEU A 304 -30.77 16.21 43.61
CA LEU A 304 -31.02 16.63 44.99
C LEU A 304 -30.73 18.13 45.20
N SER A 305 -29.68 18.66 44.56
CA SER A 305 -29.32 20.08 44.65
C SER A 305 -30.36 20.97 43.98
N VAL A 306 -30.85 20.56 42.80
CA VAL A 306 -31.91 21.27 42.08
C VAL A 306 -33.22 21.23 42.86
N ASN A 307 -33.62 20.07 43.39
CA ASN A 307 -34.83 19.96 44.22
C ASN A 307 -34.73 20.81 45.49
N LYS A 308 -33.56 20.88 46.13
CA LYS A 308 -33.34 21.74 47.29
C LYS A 308 -33.49 23.22 46.94
N LEU A 309 -33.01 23.66 45.78
CA LEU A 309 -33.18 25.03 45.30
C LEU A 309 -34.64 25.37 45.01
N PHE A 310 -35.40 24.46 44.37
CA PHE A 310 -36.82 24.67 44.11
C PHE A 310 -37.67 24.69 45.40
N MET A 311 -37.43 23.78 46.34
CA MET A 311 -38.12 23.79 47.64
C MET A 311 -37.74 25.00 48.50
N SER A 312 -36.47 25.44 48.46
CA SER A 312 -36.03 26.66 49.14
C SER A 312 -36.68 27.91 48.53
N SER A 313 -36.87 27.96 47.21
CA SER A 313 -37.55 29.08 46.53
C SER A 313 -39.06 29.10 46.81
N ALA A 314 -39.69 27.93 46.96
CA ALA A 314 -41.10 27.81 47.32
C ALA A 314 -41.38 28.17 48.80
N ALA A 315 -40.41 28.01 49.69
CA ALA A 315 -40.53 28.36 51.11
C ALA A 315 -40.39 29.87 51.38
N THR A 316 -39.74 30.63 50.49
CA THR A 316 -39.57 32.09 50.62
C THR A 316 -40.77 32.89 50.08
N ASN A 317 -41.74 32.22 49.42
CA ASN A 317 -42.92 32.83 48.80
C ASN A 317 -44.23 32.55 49.58
N LYS A 318 -44.11 32.15 50.85
CA LYS A 318 -45.21 31.99 51.81
C LYS A 318 -44.95 32.90 53.01
#